data_AF-A0A0C9ZDN2-F1
#
_entry.id   AF-A0A0C9ZDN2-F1
#
_cell.length_a   1.000
_cell.length_b   1.000
_cell.length_c   1.000
_cell.angle_alpha   90.00
_cell.angle_beta   90.00
_cell.angle_gamma   90.00
#
_symmetry.space_group_name_H-M   'P 1'
#
loop_
_entity.id
_entity.type
_entity.pdbx_description
1 polymer ?
#
loop_
_entity_poly.entity_id
_entity_poly.type
_entity_poly.pdbx_seq_one_letter_code
_entity_poly.pdbx_strand_id
1 'polypeptide(L)'
;MDRPIAPDPLLNTTGLGGRTASTFDVNYFFDHGTNSLSICKFCHDLCNRNPAEFDNKYPSHIIQYSKNTATSTLRLHIEKFHLLDYLDLALQKDSDWPIQVKVVKDCITNGYSLQELKSLVDRGVGLKNLPPHPIIPTPNPSSGNTNDDHRSGTPPFSITIFHKSLVNFIIADDWLLQVVKCKEFR
;
A
#
# COMPACT_ATOMS: atom_id res chain seq x y z
N MET A 1 -28.55 -25.85 -48.06
CA MET A 1 -27.55 -24.78 -47.97
C MET A 1 -27.79 -24.07 -46.65
N ASP A 2 -27.35 -24.69 -45.56
CA ASP A 2 -27.58 -24.19 -44.19
C ASP A 2 -26.59 -23.08 -43.85
N ARG A 3 -27.11 -21.95 -43.34
CA ARG A 3 -26.30 -20.83 -42.86
C ARG A 3 -25.60 -21.20 -41.56
N PRO A 4 -24.31 -20.86 -41.37
CA PRO A 4 -23.66 -21.00 -40.08
C PRO A 4 -24.29 -20.03 -39.08
N ILE A 5 -24.74 -20.54 -37.94
CA ILE A 5 -25.16 -19.76 -36.78
C ILE A 5 -23.90 -19.16 -36.17
N ALA A 6 -23.77 -17.83 -36.23
CA ALA A 6 -22.72 -17.12 -35.50
C ALA A 6 -22.97 -17.30 -33.99
N PRO A 7 -21.95 -17.68 -33.19
CA PRO A 7 -22.10 -17.74 -31.75
C PRO A 7 -22.33 -16.33 -31.19
N ASP A 8 -23.25 -16.21 -30.24
CA ASP A 8 -23.59 -14.97 -29.54
C ASP A 8 -22.34 -14.44 -28.80
N PRO A 9 -21.86 -13.23 -29.12
CA PRO A 9 -20.67 -12.65 -28.49
C PRO A 9 -20.86 -12.36 -26.98
N LEU A 10 -22.07 -12.49 -26.44
CA LEU A 10 -22.34 -12.30 -25.00
C LEU A 10 -22.22 -13.58 -24.16
N LEU A 11 -21.98 -14.74 -24.78
CA LEU A 11 -21.80 -16.04 -24.10
C LEU A 11 -20.35 -16.51 -24.04
N ASN A 12 -19.38 -15.58 -23.97
CA ASN A 12 -18.03 -15.92 -23.57
C ASN A 12 -17.92 -16.08 -22.04
N THR A 13 -18.57 -17.11 -21.51
CA THR A 13 -18.25 -17.71 -20.20
C THR A 13 -17.09 -18.70 -20.36
N THR A 14 -16.04 -18.30 -21.06
CA THR A 14 -14.75 -18.98 -20.91
C THR A 14 -14.12 -18.36 -19.68
N GLY A 15 -14.01 -19.17 -18.62
CA GLY A 15 -13.57 -18.78 -17.30
C GLY A 15 -12.28 -17.96 -17.30
N LEU A 16 -12.42 -16.65 -17.42
CA LEU A 16 -11.50 -15.73 -16.80
C LEU A 16 -11.87 -15.81 -15.33
N GLY A 17 -11.34 -16.82 -14.65
CA GLY A 17 -11.28 -16.85 -13.21
C GLY A 17 -10.69 -15.51 -12.82
N GLY A 18 -11.55 -14.61 -12.33
CA GLY A 18 -11.16 -13.32 -11.80
C GLY A 18 -10.24 -13.62 -10.65
N ARG A 19 -8.96 -13.78 -10.94
CA ARG A 19 -7.91 -13.96 -9.96
C ARG A 19 -7.88 -12.61 -9.26
N THR A 20 -8.53 -12.55 -8.11
CA THR A 20 -8.74 -11.32 -7.38
C THR A 20 -7.36 -10.69 -7.14
N ALA A 21 -7.26 -9.38 -7.40
CA ALA A 21 -6.04 -8.60 -7.24
C ALA A 21 -5.32 -8.91 -5.91
N SER A 22 -6.08 -9.29 -4.87
CA SER A 22 -5.67 -9.76 -3.55
C SER A 22 -4.68 -10.93 -3.50
N THR A 23 -4.42 -11.64 -4.60
CA THR A 23 -3.54 -12.82 -4.61
C THR A 23 -2.23 -12.62 -5.38
N PHE A 24 -2.10 -11.52 -6.14
CA PHE A 24 -0.94 -11.33 -7.02
C PHE A 24 0.36 -11.11 -6.25
N ASP A 25 0.32 -10.34 -5.18
CA ASP A 25 1.51 -10.00 -4.39
C ASP A 25 2.01 -11.21 -3.59
N VAL A 26 1.13 -11.94 -2.91
CA VAL A 26 1.53 -13.10 -2.10
C VAL A 26 2.02 -14.26 -2.96
N ASN A 27 1.39 -14.55 -4.10
CA ASN A 27 1.82 -15.64 -4.99
C ASN A 27 3.19 -15.37 -5.64
N TYR A 28 3.61 -14.11 -5.71
CA TYR A 28 4.96 -13.80 -6.17
C TYR A 28 6.03 -14.30 -5.19
N PHE A 29 5.78 -14.20 -3.88
CA PHE A 29 6.72 -14.65 -2.85
C PHE A 29 6.58 -16.13 -2.52
N PHE A 30 5.38 -16.71 -2.66
CA PHE A 30 5.07 -18.05 -2.21
C PHE A 30 4.75 -19.00 -3.36
N ASP A 31 5.34 -20.19 -3.31
CA ASP A 31 4.92 -21.32 -4.13
C ASP A 31 3.94 -22.19 -3.34
N HIS A 32 2.76 -22.37 -3.90
CA HIS A 32 1.74 -23.28 -3.40
C HIS A 32 1.89 -24.61 -4.15
N GLY A 33 2.82 -25.45 -3.67
CA GLY A 33 3.02 -26.79 -4.24
C GLY A 33 1.73 -27.60 -4.24
N THR A 34 1.57 -28.49 -5.22
CA THR A 34 0.32 -29.23 -5.46
C THR A 34 -0.19 -29.96 -4.21
N ASN A 35 0.70 -30.43 -3.33
CA ASN A 35 0.33 -31.41 -2.30
C ASN A 35 0.90 -31.26 -0.87
N SER A 36 1.34 -30.10 -0.37
CA SER A 36 1.37 -29.96 1.12
C SER A 36 1.65 -28.58 1.71
N LEU A 37 2.56 -27.78 1.17
CA LEU A 37 3.08 -26.60 1.90
C LEU A 37 3.19 -25.36 1.02
N SER A 38 2.91 -24.20 1.59
CA SER A 38 3.19 -22.88 1.00
C SER A 38 4.59 -22.46 1.44
N ILE A 39 5.51 -22.33 0.48
CA ILE A 39 6.92 -22.07 0.75
C ILE A 39 7.30 -20.72 0.19
N CYS A 40 7.95 -19.87 0.98
CA CYS A 40 8.53 -18.64 0.45
C CYS A 40 9.76 -18.97 -0.41
N LYS A 41 9.70 -18.64 -1.71
CA LYS A 41 10.77 -18.89 -2.69
C LYS A 41 12.10 -18.27 -2.26
N PHE A 42 12.08 -17.00 -1.86
CA PHE A 42 13.28 -16.24 -1.50
C PHE A 42 13.98 -16.81 -0.27
N CYS A 43 13.20 -17.15 0.75
CA CYS A 43 13.74 -17.78 1.95
C CYS A 43 14.26 -19.19 1.68
N HIS A 44 13.53 -19.99 0.91
CA HIS A 44 13.96 -21.34 0.53
C HIS A 44 15.26 -21.30 -0.28
N ASP A 45 15.37 -20.37 -1.24
CA ASP A 45 16.59 -20.15 -2.01
C ASP A 45 17.76 -19.73 -1.12
N LEU A 46 17.55 -18.82 -0.17
CA LEU A 46 18.61 -18.42 0.76
C LEU A 46 19.05 -19.59 1.64
N CYS A 47 18.11 -20.38 2.16
CA CYS A 47 18.40 -21.58 2.94
C CYS A 47 19.30 -22.55 2.16
N ASN A 48 18.97 -22.79 0.87
CA ASN A 48 19.74 -23.70 0.03
C ASN A 48 21.12 -23.17 -0.36
N ARG A 49 21.24 -21.85 -0.61
CA ARG A 49 22.50 -21.24 -1.08
C ARG A 49 23.46 -20.92 0.07
N ASN A 50 22.93 -20.45 1.20
CA ASN A 50 23.71 -20.01 2.34
C ASN A 50 22.98 -20.25 3.67
N PRO A 51 23.03 -21.49 4.21
CA PRO A 51 22.34 -21.86 5.45
C PRO A 51 22.75 -21.00 6.66
N ALA A 52 24.03 -20.61 6.74
CA ALA A 52 24.54 -19.81 7.85
C ALA A 52 23.97 -18.37 7.85
N GLU A 53 23.85 -17.76 6.67
CA GLU A 53 23.19 -16.45 6.52
C GLU A 53 21.69 -16.56 6.79
N PHE A 54 21.07 -17.65 6.34
CA PHE A 54 19.67 -17.94 6.61
C PHE A 54 19.38 -18.03 8.12
N ASP A 55 20.16 -18.80 8.88
CA ASP A 55 19.95 -18.95 10.34
C ASP A 55 20.15 -17.63 11.09
N ASN A 56 21.10 -16.79 10.65
CA ASN A 56 21.30 -15.45 11.21
C ASN A 56 20.13 -14.51 10.90
N LYS A 57 19.60 -14.57 9.68
CA LYS A 57 18.52 -13.68 9.21
C LYS A 57 17.13 -14.13 9.70
N TYR A 58 16.97 -15.44 9.89
CA TYR A 58 15.70 -16.10 10.23
C TYR A 58 15.89 -17.07 11.41
N PRO A 59 16.10 -16.57 12.64
CA PRO A 59 16.40 -17.41 13.82
C PRO A 59 15.25 -18.34 14.27
N SER A 60 14.17 -18.45 13.49
CA SER A 60 13.05 -19.35 13.76
C SER A 60 12.69 -20.10 12.47
N HIS A 61 12.93 -21.41 12.47
CA HIS A 61 12.92 -22.32 11.32
C HIS A 61 11.57 -22.51 10.59
N ILE A 62 10.56 -21.66 10.82
CA ILE A 62 9.21 -21.83 10.29
C ILE A 62 8.97 -20.82 9.18
N ILE A 63 9.51 -21.12 8.00
CA ILE A 63 9.17 -20.43 6.74
C ILE A 63 8.31 -21.32 5.83
N GLN A 64 7.95 -22.48 6.38
CA GLN A 64 7.06 -23.43 5.74
C GLN A 64 5.67 -23.28 6.34
N TYR A 65 4.73 -22.87 5.51
CA TYR A 65 3.35 -22.65 5.90
C TYR A 65 2.48 -23.79 5.40
N SER A 66 1.38 -24.07 6.11
CA SER A 66 0.37 -25.00 5.60
C SER A 66 -0.20 -24.48 4.27
N LYS A 67 -0.67 -25.39 3.42
CA LYS A 67 -1.39 -25.02 2.19
C LYS A 67 -2.59 -24.11 2.46
N ASN A 68 -3.23 -24.26 3.62
CA ASN A 68 -4.41 -23.48 4.01
C ASN A 68 -4.07 -22.26 4.87
N THR A 69 -2.80 -21.88 4.95
CA THR A 69 -2.41 -20.69 5.71
C THR A 69 -3.08 -19.45 5.13
N ALA A 70 -3.73 -18.68 6.01
CA ALA A 70 -4.40 -17.46 5.63
C ALA A 70 -3.44 -16.47 4.97
N THR A 71 -3.92 -15.77 3.94
CA THR A 71 -3.15 -14.74 3.22
C THR A 71 -2.63 -13.65 4.16
N SER A 72 -3.32 -13.35 5.26
CA SER A 72 -2.86 -12.41 6.29
C SER A 72 -1.52 -12.84 6.91
N THR A 73 -1.36 -14.12 7.23
CA THR A 73 -0.11 -14.66 7.78
C THR A 73 1.02 -14.58 6.74
N LEU A 74 0.73 -14.84 5.47
CA LEU A 74 1.71 -14.74 4.39
C LEU A 74 2.13 -13.28 4.12
N ARG A 75 1.19 -12.32 4.25
CA ARG A 75 1.53 -10.89 4.18
C ARG A 75 2.39 -10.45 5.36
N LEU A 76 2.14 -10.97 6.57
CA LEU A 76 3.00 -10.71 7.74
C LEU A 76 4.42 -11.26 7.54
N HIS A 77 4.57 -12.41 6.86
CA HIS A 77 5.88 -12.91 6.46
C HIS A 77 6.60 -11.91 5.54
N ILE A 78 5.91 -11.44 4.49
CA ILE A 78 6.48 -10.46 3.55
C ILE A 78 6.87 -9.18 4.30
N GLU A 79 5.98 -8.65 5.15
CA GLU A 79 6.24 -7.46 5.98
C GLU A 79 7.49 -7.62 6.86
N LYS A 80 7.69 -8.80 7.44
CA LYS A 80 8.80 -9.02 8.38
C LYS A 80 10.12 -9.29 7.69
N PHE A 81 10.10 -9.93 6.52
CA PHE A 81 11.29 -10.58 5.96
C PHE A 81 11.65 -10.14 4.54
N HIS A 82 10.70 -9.58 3.80
CA HIS A 82 10.84 -9.20 2.39
C HIS A 82 10.26 -7.82 2.09
N LEU A 83 10.19 -6.95 3.09
CA LEU A 83 9.58 -5.64 2.94
C LEU A 83 10.33 -4.77 1.92
N LEU A 84 11.66 -4.85 1.89
CA LEU A 84 12.48 -4.13 0.92
C LEU A 84 12.23 -4.66 -0.50
N ASP A 85 12.29 -5.98 -0.69
CA ASP A 85 12.00 -6.63 -1.99
C ASP A 85 10.59 -6.28 -2.49
N TYR A 86 9.61 -6.24 -1.57
CA TYR A 86 8.24 -5.85 -1.86
C TYR A 86 8.13 -4.40 -2.35
N LEU A 87 8.84 -3.48 -1.70
CA LEU A 87 8.87 -2.06 -2.10
C LEU A 87 9.60 -1.87 -3.43
N ASP A 88 10.66 -2.64 -3.69
CA ASP A 88 11.35 -2.65 -4.98
C ASP A 88 10.40 -3.08 -6.12
N LEU A 89 9.62 -4.14 -5.92
CA LEU A 89 8.61 -4.58 -6.88
C LEU A 89 7.53 -3.52 -7.10
N ALA A 90 7.05 -2.90 -6.03
CA ALA A 90 6.03 -1.86 -6.08
C ALA A 90 6.52 -0.57 -6.78
N LEU A 91 7.83 -0.35 -6.86
CA LEU A 91 8.45 0.80 -7.53
C LEU A 91 8.85 0.52 -8.98
N GLN A 92 8.71 -0.72 -9.47
CA GLN A 92 9.01 -1.01 -10.86
C GLN A 92 8.07 -0.22 -11.78
N LYS A 93 8.66 0.41 -12.80
CA LYS A 93 7.93 1.18 -13.80
C LYS A 93 6.91 0.26 -14.50
N ASP A 94 5.70 0.77 -14.70
CA ASP A 94 4.58 0.06 -15.34
C ASP A 94 4.08 -1.17 -14.54
N SER A 95 4.42 -1.27 -13.24
CA SER A 95 3.83 -2.28 -12.37
C SER A 95 2.48 -1.81 -11.82
N ASP A 96 1.41 -2.55 -12.09
CA ASP A 96 0.12 -2.43 -11.39
C ASP A 96 0.16 -3.15 -10.04
N TRP A 97 1.31 -3.08 -9.34
CA TRP A 97 1.56 -3.89 -8.16
C TRP A 97 0.62 -3.46 -7.01
N PRO A 98 -0.26 -4.35 -6.53
CA PRO A 98 -1.23 -3.98 -5.52
C PRO A 98 -0.57 -3.82 -4.14
N ILE A 99 -0.82 -2.69 -3.48
CA ILE A 99 -0.37 -2.44 -2.11
C ILE A 99 -1.32 -3.11 -1.11
N GLN A 100 -0.91 -4.25 -0.54
CA GLN A 100 -1.73 -5.04 0.39
C GLN A 100 -1.05 -5.31 1.73
N VAL A 101 0.26 -5.06 1.84
CA VAL A 101 0.98 -5.07 3.12
C VAL A 101 0.47 -3.90 3.95
N LYS A 102 -0.14 -4.20 5.11
CA LYS A 102 -0.90 -3.23 5.91
C LYS A 102 -0.03 -2.02 6.29
N VAL A 103 1.18 -2.26 6.80
CA VAL A 103 2.05 -1.17 7.26
C VAL A 103 2.45 -0.21 6.13
N VAL A 104 2.63 -0.72 4.90
CA VAL A 104 2.94 0.12 3.74
C VAL A 104 1.72 0.95 3.35
N LYS A 105 0.54 0.33 3.34
CA LYS A 105 -0.73 1.01 3.06
C LYS A 105 -0.99 2.15 4.05
N ASP A 106 -0.82 1.88 5.33
CA ASP A 106 -1.02 2.86 6.41
C ASP A 106 -0.05 4.05 6.27
N CYS A 107 1.21 3.79 5.90
CA CYS A 107 2.18 4.87 5.66
C CYS A 107 1.83 5.72 4.44
N ILE A 108 1.35 5.12 3.35
CA ILE A 108 0.88 5.86 2.17
C ILE A 108 -0.31 6.75 2.54
N THR A 109 -1.26 6.23 3.34
CA THR A 109 -2.37 7.03 3.88
C THR A 109 -1.87 8.21 4.72
N ASN A 110 -0.74 8.05 5.42
CA ASN A 110 -0.08 9.10 6.19
C ASN A 110 0.79 10.05 5.34
N GLY A 111 0.76 9.95 4.01
CA GLY A 111 1.41 10.88 3.09
C GLY A 111 2.82 10.49 2.63
N TYR A 112 3.31 9.30 2.99
CA TYR A 112 4.60 8.82 2.51
C TYR A 112 4.52 8.28 1.08
N SER A 113 5.51 8.61 0.25
CA SER A 113 5.71 7.96 -1.04
C SER A 113 6.38 6.59 -0.89
N LEU A 114 6.17 5.70 -1.87
CA LEU A 114 6.86 4.39 -1.90
C LEU A 114 8.39 4.54 -1.91
N GLN A 115 8.91 5.59 -2.56
CA GLN A 115 10.35 5.85 -2.63
C GLN A 115 10.92 6.22 -1.25
N GLU A 116 10.20 7.03 -0.46
CA GLU A 116 10.60 7.36 0.91
C GLU A 116 10.55 6.13 1.80
N LEU A 117 9.49 5.31 1.68
CA LEU A 117 9.38 4.07 2.45
C LEU A 117 10.53 3.11 2.14
N LYS A 118 10.90 2.96 0.85
CA LYS A 118 12.07 2.17 0.47
C LYS A 118 13.34 2.69 1.13
N SER A 119 13.59 4.00 1.04
CA SER A 119 14.77 4.63 1.65
C SER A 119 14.83 4.43 3.17
N LEU A 120 13.68 4.50 3.85
CA LEU A 120 13.60 4.24 5.29
C LEU A 120 13.90 2.78 5.64
N VAL A 121 13.30 1.83 4.91
CA VAL A 121 13.51 0.40 5.14
C VAL A 121 14.94 -0.01 4.82
N ASP A 122 15.53 0.53 3.76
CA ASP A 122 16.94 0.32 3.38
C ASP A 122 17.91 0.77 4.48
N ARG A 123 17.55 1.84 5.20
CA ARG A 123 18.28 2.33 6.39
C ARG A 123 17.98 1.54 7.68
N GLY A 124 17.18 0.48 7.61
CA GLY A 124 16.78 -0.33 8.76
C GLY A 124 15.70 0.30 9.65
N VAL A 125 14.99 1.34 9.17
CA VAL A 125 13.90 1.97 9.92
C VAL A 125 12.62 1.13 9.80
N GLY A 126 12.02 0.79 10.93
CA GLY A 126 10.74 0.09 10.97
C GLY A 126 9.55 1.01 10.68
N LEU A 127 8.67 0.58 9.77
CA LEU A 127 7.53 1.39 9.31
C LEU A 127 6.37 1.52 10.33
N LYS A 128 6.28 0.61 11.30
CA LYS A 128 5.16 0.49 12.25
C LYS A 128 4.86 1.73 13.10
N ASN A 129 5.85 2.59 13.32
CA ASN A 129 5.74 3.75 14.22
C ASN A 129 6.26 5.04 13.57
N LEU A 130 6.13 5.17 12.24
CA LEU A 130 6.52 6.42 11.59
C LEU A 130 5.58 7.56 12.03
N PRO A 131 6.13 8.77 12.28
CA PRO A 131 5.29 9.94 12.51
C PRO A 131 4.48 10.25 11.23
N PRO A 132 3.43 11.09 11.31
CA PRO A 132 2.77 11.59 10.11
C PRO A 132 3.77 12.29 9.18
N HIS A 133 3.61 12.14 7.86
CA HIS A 133 4.54 12.74 6.91
C HIS A 133 4.52 14.27 7.05
N PRO A 134 5.68 14.95 7.12
CA PRO A 134 5.74 16.40 7.12
C PRO A 134 5.07 16.93 5.85
N ILE A 135 4.04 17.75 5.98
CA ILE A 135 3.46 18.47 4.83
C ILE A 135 4.49 19.52 4.43
N ILE A 136 5.37 19.21 3.47
CA ILE A 136 6.24 20.22 2.86
C ILE A 136 5.34 21.05 1.93
N PRO A 137 5.15 22.36 2.18
CA PRO A 137 4.42 23.21 1.25
C PRO A 137 5.19 23.24 -0.07
N THR A 138 4.55 22.84 -1.15
CA THR A 138 5.12 22.92 -2.50
C THR A 138 5.51 24.38 -2.78
N PRO A 139 6.76 24.70 -3.17
CA PRO A 139 7.12 26.06 -3.55
C PRO A 139 6.35 26.41 -4.82
N ASN A 140 5.42 27.37 -4.72
CA ASN A 140 4.70 27.87 -5.87
C ASN A 140 5.67 28.74 -6.71
N PRO A 141 5.85 28.51 -8.02
CA PRO A 141 6.69 29.35 -8.85
C PRO A 141 5.87 30.58 -9.27
N SER A 142 5.66 31.53 -8.35
CA SER A 142 5.14 32.83 -8.73
C SER A 142 5.44 33.91 -7.70
N SER A 143 6.10 34.97 -8.20
CA SER A 143 6.27 36.29 -7.60
C SER A 143 7.16 36.33 -6.35
N GLY A 144 8.31 37.00 -6.32
CA GLY A 144 8.61 38.33 -6.84
C GLY A 144 8.36 39.39 -5.75
N ASN A 145 9.43 39.78 -5.04
CA ASN A 145 9.55 40.85 -4.00
C ASN A 145 8.74 40.58 -2.71
N THR A 146 9.01 41.12 -1.52
CA THR A 146 10.14 41.73 -0.80
C THR A 146 9.70 41.75 0.68
N ASN A 147 10.66 41.78 1.60
CA ASN A 147 10.55 42.14 3.02
C ASN A 147 10.20 41.03 4.03
N ASP A 148 11.17 40.84 4.93
CA ASP A 148 11.02 40.33 6.27
C ASP A 148 9.79 40.92 6.97
N ASP A 149 8.91 40.07 7.49
CA ASP A 149 8.35 40.28 8.82
C ASP A 149 8.01 38.95 9.49
N HIS A 150 8.49 38.81 10.72
CA HIS A 150 8.39 37.63 11.57
C HIS A 150 6.94 37.46 12.04
N ARG A 151 6.12 36.73 11.28
CA ARG A 151 4.85 36.18 11.80
C ARG A 151 4.56 34.79 11.23
N SER A 152 5.45 33.87 11.57
CA SER A 152 5.19 32.43 11.49
C SER A 152 4.04 32.08 12.45
N GLY A 153 2.88 31.68 11.94
CA GLY A 153 1.88 31.10 12.82
C GLY A 153 0.47 30.89 12.27
N THR A 154 0.08 31.54 11.18
CA THR A 154 -1.28 31.34 10.66
C THR A 154 -1.26 31.29 9.15
N PRO A 155 -1.65 30.15 8.52
CA PRO A 155 -1.84 30.12 7.08
C PRO A 155 -2.91 31.16 6.68
N PRO A 156 -2.77 31.81 5.52
CA PRO A 156 -3.80 32.71 5.02
C PRO A 156 -5.14 31.97 4.97
N PHE A 157 -6.15 32.49 5.66
CA PHE A 157 -7.50 31.96 5.57
C PHE A 157 -7.93 32.05 4.11
N SER A 158 -8.14 30.90 3.48
CA SER A 158 -8.72 30.81 2.15
C SER A 158 -10.03 30.05 2.26
N ILE A 159 -11.09 30.63 1.68
CA ILE A 159 -12.42 30.04 1.65
C ILE A 159 -12.39 28.62 1.04
N THR A 160 -11.52 28.39 0.06
CA THR A 160 -11.34 27.08 -0.59
C THR A 160 -10.66 26.07 0.32
N ILE A 161 -9.69 26.49 1.14
CA ILE A 161 -9.03 25.62 2.12
C ILE A 161 -10.01 25.28 3.25
N PHE A 162 -10.76 26.27 3.72
CA PHE A 162 -11.81 26.06 4.72
C PHE A 162 -12.88 25.08 4.23
N HIS A 163 -13.38 25.25 3.00
CA HIS A 163 -14.37 24.33 2.41
C HIS A 163 -13.83 22.91 2.30
N LYS A 164 -12.57 22.73 1.88
CA LYS A 164 -11.97 21.40 1.74
C LYS A 164 -11.79 20.72 3.10
N SER A 165 -11.33 21.45 4.11
CA SER A 165 -11.19 20.93 5.47
C SER A 165 -12.54 20.59 6.09
N LEU A 166 -13.56 21.42 5.89
CA LEU A 166 -14.91 21.18 6.38
C LEU A 166 -15.54 19.92 5.75
N VAL A 167 -15.38 19.73 4.43
CA VAL A 167 -15.84 18.52 3.73
C VAL A 167 -15.11 17.29 4.25
N ASN A 168 -13.80 17.36 4.42
CA ASN A 168 -13.02 16.24 4.97
C ASN A 168 -13.41 15.90 6.41
N PHE A 169 -13.70 16.90 7.23
CA PHE A 169 -14.19 16.71 8.60
C PHE A 169 -15.56 16.01 8.62
N ILE A 170 -16.52 16.49 7.81
CA ILE A 170 -17.85 15.87 7.69
C ILE A 170 -17.77 14.41 7.22
N ILE A 171 -16.88 14.12 6.26
CA ILE A 171 -16.67 12.75 5.74
C ILE A 171 -15.99 11.86 6.78
N ALA A 172 -15.02 12.38 7.52
CA ALA A 172 -14.28 11.60 8.52
C ALA A 172 -15.14 11.26 9.75
N ASP A 173 -16.06 12.15 10.15
CA ASP A 173 -16.90 11.99 11.34
C ASP A 173 -18.31 11.43 11.04
N ASP A 174 -18.58 11.01 9.80
CA ASP A 174 -19.82 10.34 9.35
C ASP A 174 -21.11 11.11 9.75
N TRP A 175 -21.00 12.44 9.86
CA TRP A 175 -22.14 13.29 10.17
C TRP A 175 -23.05 13.38 8.94
N LEU A 176 -24.14 12.62 8.97
CA LEU A 176 -25.31 12.82 8.12
C LEU A 176 -25.60 14.32 8.01
N LEU A 177 -25.71 14.82 6.77
CA LEU A 177 -25.87 16.21 6.38
C LEU A 177 -27.24 16.80 6.79
N GLN A 178 -27.65 16.57 8.03
CA GLN A 178 -28.81 17.14 8.69
C GLN A 178 -28.36 17.64 10.06
N VAL A 179 -27.67 18.78 10.11
CA VAL A 179 -27.69 19.74 11.23
C VAL A 179 -26.78 20.89 10.81
N VAL A 180 -27.32 21.82 10.04
CA VAL A 180 -26.98 23.24 10.22
C VAL A 180 -28.27 24.04 10.10
N LYS A 181 -29.08 23.92 11.14
CA LYS A 181 -30.03 24.98 11.51
C LYS A 181 -29.86 25.27 13.01
N CYS A 182 -28.62 25.46 13.43
CA CYS A 182 -28.31 25.94 14.78
C CYS A 182 -28.25 27.46 14.79
N LYS A 183 -28.91 28.06 15.78
CA LYS A 183 -29.15 29.51 15.91
C LYS A 183 -27.89 30.29 16.33
N GLU A 184 -26.80 29.59 16.63
CA GLU A 184 -25.55 30.12 17.19
C GLU A 184 -24.56 30.62 16.12
N PHE A 185 -24.83 30.37 14.83
CA PHE A 185 -24.03 30.87 13.70
C PHE A 185 -24.81 31.89 12.85
N ARG A 186 -25.64 32.72 13.49
CA ARG A 186 -26.33 33.83 12.82
C ARG A 186 -25.66 35.15 13.11
#